data_AF-A0A395I628-F1
#
_entry.id   AF-A0A395I628-F1
#
_cell.length_a   1.000
_cell.length_b   1.000
_cell.length_c   1.000
_cell.angle_alpha   90.00
_cell.angle_beta   90.00
_cell.angle_gamma   90.00
#
_symmetry.space_group_name_H-M   'P 1'
#
loop_
_entity.id
_entity.type
_entity.pdbx_description
1 polymer ?
#
loop_
_entity_poly.entity_id
_entity_poly.type
_entity_poly.pdbx_seq_one_letter_code
_entity_poly.pdbx_strand_id
1 'polypeptide(L)'
;MLCSSTVALIYAGSISPSIQLFSVLVIGFISFRWTRHLYFTVSQPEITIASLTEPSAPASSPEVSSSPSPSGPEQPDQDQEEVDYPLTRLPYNEDTIVGLVSEVYRIYIQLGFINNRANGEPELVWPPPNGHSINKARCEELNLSPKVISLMQRLPYPVTSHLDIPFIPGSKAMVYIDDDQILDGRDPDRWEFDTPRKDFLLPHEIALATRDDEGINLNLNTEENSPSDDEDGNTDYRSLYGHHAPTFLAEYVNRLRCLEIIPGGARNYRWFYNEDDGKAKILREQYGWPYDFREAEWKAAVKDVQGRMDELRNWPAS
;
A
#
# COMPACT_ATOMS: atom_id res chain seq x y z
N MET A 1 -39.19 41.94 -6.39
CA MET A 1 -40.19 40.85 -6.44
C MET A 1 -39.41 39.57 -6.57
N LEU A 2 -39.37 38.59 -5.66
CA LEU A 2 -40.10 38.28 -4.43
C LEU A 2 -39.06 37.84 -3.38
N CYS A 3 -39.29 38.24 -2.13
CA CYS A 3 -38.52 37.82 -0.95
C CYS A 3 -38.89 36.38 -0.55
N SER A 4 -37.93 35.64 0.01
CA SER A 4 -38.21 34.57 0.96
C SER A 4 -37.19 34.64 2.09
N SER A 5 -37.63 35.14 3.23
CA SER A 5 -36.85 35.26 4.46
C SER A 5 -37.30 34.16 5.41
N THR A 6 -36.41 33.21 5.69
CA THR A 6 -36.64 32.19 6.72
C THR A 6 -36.16 32.76 8.05
N VAL A 7 -37.13 33.11 8.92
CA VAL A 7 -36.88 33.56 10.29
C VAL A 7 -36.63 32.33 11.18
N ALA A 8 -35.42 32.20 11.72
CA ALA A 8 -35.13 31.25 12.79
C ALA A 8 -35.38 31.91 14.15
N LEU A 9 -36.37 31.40 14.88
CA LEU A 9 -36.63 31.75 16.28
C LEU A 9 -35.57 31.08 17.17
N ILE A 10 -34.66 31.87 17.74
CA ILE A 10 -33.74 31.39 18.78
C ILE A 10 -34.46 31.49 20.12
N TYR A 11 -34.85 30.34 20.67
CA TYR A 11 -35.44 30.21 21.99
C TYR A 11 -34.31 30.27 23.04
N ALA A 12 -34.14 31.40 23.72
CA ALA A 12 -33.19 31.57 24.81
C ALA A 12 -33.73 30.95 26.12
N GLY A 13 -33.81 29.63 26.16
CA GLY A 13 -33.94 28.89 27.42
C GLY A 13 -32.57 28.73 28.06
N SER A 14 -32.45 28.97 29.36
CA SER A 14 -31.21 28.74 30.12
C SER A 14 -30.91 27.24 30.20
N ILE A 15 -30.26 26.70 29.17
CA ILE A 15 -29.83 25.31 29.12
C ILE A 15 -28.58 25.17 29.99
N SER A 16 -28.54 24.15 30.85
CA SER A 16 -27.39 23.86 31.71
C SER A 16 -26.07 23.85 30.91
N PRO A 17 -24.98 24.44 31.40
CA PRO A 17 -23.69 24.49 30.70
C PRO A 17 -23.15 23.09 30.31
N SER A 18 -23.59 22.04 30.99
CA SER A 18 -23.28 20.63 30.66
C SER A 18 -23.81 20.20 29.28
N ILE A 19 -24.97 20.72 28.87
CA ILE A 19 -25.64 20.34 27.61
C ILE A 19 -25.02 21.11 26.43
N GLN A 20 -24.54 22.34 26.67
CA GLN A 20 -23.82 23.11 25.64
C GLN A 20 -22.51 22.44 25.25
N LEU A 21 -21.78 21.86 26.21
CA LEU A 21 -20.52 21.16 25.93
C LEU A 21 -20.74 19.88 25.12
N PHE A 22 -21.81 19.12 25.43
CA PHE A 22 -22.21 17.95 24.64
C PHE A 22 -22.62 18.32 23.22
N SER A 23 -23.35 19.42 23.03
CA SER A 23 -23.78 19.85 21.70
C SER A 23 -22.60 20.27 20.81
N VAL A 24 -21.59 20.96 21.35
CA VAL A 24 -20.39 21.34 20.60
C VAL A 24 -19.56 20.11 20.21
N LEU A 25 -19.44 19.12 21.09
CA LEU A 25 -18.71 17.89 20.79
C LEU A 25 -19.42 17.03 19.75
N VAL A 26 -20.74 16.90 19.81
CA VAL A 26 -21.52 16.15 18.81
C VAL A 26 -21.51 16.85 17.45
N ILE A 27 -21.64 18.18 17.41
CA ILE A 27 -21.53 18.93 16.15
C ILE A 27 -20.10 18.81 15.58
N GLY A 28 -19.07 18.88 16.42
CA GLY A 28 -17.68 18.64 15.99
C GLY A 28 -17.46 17.24 15.42
N PHE A 29 -18.02 16.21 16.04
CA PHE A 29 -17.90 14.81 15.56
C PHE A 29 -18.67 14.57 14.26
N ILE A 30 -19.87 15.13 14.14
CA ILE A 30 -20.68 15.04 12.91
C ILE A 30 -20.00 15.82 11.79
N SER A 31 -19.52 17.04 12.03
CA SER A 31 -18.77 17.81 11.05
C SER A 31 -17.48 17.10 10.63
N PHE A 32 -16.73 16.50 11.57
CA PHE A 32 -15.52 15.74 11.25
C PHE A 32 -15.81 14.51 10.37
N ARG A 33 -16.90 13.77 10.66
CA ARG A 33 -17.34 12.65 9.82
C ARG A 33 -17.88 13.10 8.46
N TRP A 34 -18.62 14.20 8.39
CA TRP A 34 -19.15 14.75 7.13
C TRP A 34 -18.05 15.34 6.24
N THR A 35 -17.03 15.99 6.82
CA THR A 35 -15.88 16.49 6.06
C THR A 35 -15.06 15.34 5.48
N ARG A 36 -14.87 14.21 6.20
CA ARG A 36 -14.28 12.99 5.62
C ARG A 36 -15.09 12.44 4.44
N HIS A 37 -16.42 12.53 4.51
CA HIS A 37 -17.31 11.99 3.47
C HIS A 37 -17.39 12.88 2.21
N LEU A 38 -17.23 14.21 2.34
CA LEU A 38 -17.32 15.15 1.22
C LEU A 38 -16.02 15.28 0.40
N TYR A 39 -14.86 14.94 0.97
CA TYR A 39 -13.61 14.89 0.19
C TYR A 39 -13.53 13.68 -0.76
N PHE A 40 -14.40 12.68 -0.60
CA PHE A 40 -14.38 11.45 -1.37
C PHE A 40 -15.35 11.41 -2.56
N THR A 41 -16.16 12.45 -2.76
CA THR A 41 -17.13 12.50 -3.86
C THR A 41 -16.91 13.72 -4.75
N VAL A 42 -15.71 13.84 -5.32
CA VAL A 42 -15.51 14.65 -6.52
C VAL A 42 -15.61 13.71 -7.71
N SER A 43 -16.76 13.77 -8.37
CA SER A 43 -17.06 13.08 -9.61
C SER A 43 -16.05 13.41 -10.70
N GLN A 44 -15.55 12.38 -11.38
CA GLN A 44 -14.82 12.53 -12.65
C GLN A 44 -15.71 13.25 -13.68
N PRO A 45 -15.19 14.24 -14.44
CA PRO A 45 -15.83 14.64 -15.67
C PRO A 45 -15.56 13.58 -16.76
N GLU A 46 -16.62 13.03 -17.34
CA GLU A 46 -16.56 12.29 -18.60
C GLU A 46 -15.95 13.20 -19.68
N ILE A 47 -14.75 12.85 -20.15
CA ILE A 47 -14.17 13.48 -21.33
C ILE A 47 -14.61 12.67 -22.54
N THR A 48 -15.63 13.19 -23.24
CA THR A 48 -16.01 12.76 -24.58
C THR A 48 -14.88 13.13 -25.55
N ILE A 49 -14.21 12.13 -26.13
CA ILE A 49 -13.18 12.35 -27.16
C ILE A 49 -13.88 12.71 -28.47
N ALA A 50 -13.85 14.00 -28.81
CA ALA A 50 -14.20 14.48 -30.14
C ALA A 50 -13.01 14.27 -31.10
N SER A 51 -13.31 13.62 -32.23
CA SER A 51 -12.43 13.41 -33.38
C SER A 51 -11.77 14.72 -33.83
N LEU A 52 -10.43 14.72 -33.95
CA LEU A 52 -9.65 15.84 -34.47
C LEU A 52 -8.85 15.42 -35.68
N THR A 53 -9.12 16.15 -36.75
CA THR A 53 -8.60 16.08 -38.11
C THR A 53 -7.10 16.41 -38.16
N GLU A 54 -6.34 15.57 -38.88
CA GLU A 54 -4.91 15.75 -39.13
C GLU A 54 -4.68 16.61 -40.41
N PRO A 55 -3.72 17.55 -40.42
CA PRO A 55 -3.39 18.35 -41.60
C PRO A 55 -2.24 17.76 -42.42
N SER A 56 -2.43 17.86 -43.73
CA SER A 56 -1.57 17.43 -44.82
C SER A 56 -0.18 18.06 -44.87
N ALA A 57 0.84 17.26 -45.21
CA ALA A 57 2.08 17.73 -45.84
C ALA A 57 2.70 16.63 -46.75
N PRO A 58 3.51 16.99 -47.77
CA PRO A 58 3.46 16.33 -49.07
C PRO A 58 4.62 15.38 -49.39
N ALA A 59 4.26 14.38 -50.22
CA ALA A 59 4.98 13.78 -51.36
C ALA A 59 6.50 13.56 -51.27
N SER A 60 6.95 12.29 -51.36
CA SER A 60 7.41 11.68 -52.63
C SER A 60 8.03 10.28 -52.47
N SER A 61 7.48 9.31 -53.23
CA SER A 61 8.14 8.12 -53.85
C SER A 61 8.56 6.90 -53.00
N PRO A 62 8.70 5.69 -53.61
CA PRO A 62 7.96 5.09 -54.74
C PRO A 62 7.29 3.75 -54.37
N GLU A 63 6.41 3.30 -55.27
CA GLU A 63 5.69 2.02 -55.27
C GLU A 63 6.58 0.81 -54.90
N VAL A 64 6.16 0.07 -53.87
CA VAL A 64 6.61 -1.31 -53.63
C VAL A 64 5.39 -2.24 -53.69
N SER A 65 5.26 -2.85 -54.86
CA SER A 65 4.76 -4.19 -55.14
C SER A 65 3.98 -4.91 -54.03
N SER A 66 2.67 -4.97 -54.20
CA SER A 66 1.74 -5.82 -53.44
C SER A 66 2.10 -7.30 -53.61
N SER A 67 2.53 -7.95 -52.53
CA SER A 67 2.59 -9.41 -52.45
C SER A 67 1.37 -9.93 -51.68
N PRO A 68 0.74 -11.04 -52.10
CA PRO A 68 -0.44 -11.59 -51.45
C PRO A 68 -0.08 -12.19 -50.08
N SER A 69 -0.90 -11.87 -49.07
CA SER A 69 -0.84 -12.47 -47.74
C SER A 69 -1.01 -13.99 -47.82
N PRO A 70 -0.09 -14.79 -47.22
CA PRO A 70 -0.32 -16.22 -47.05
C PRO A 70 -1.30 -16.42 -45.90
N SER A 71 -2.44 -17.02 -46.20
CA SER A 71 -3.35 -17.60 -45.21
C SER A 71 -2.57 -18.59 -44.34
N GLY A 72 -2.24 -18.16 -43.12
CA GLY A 72 -1.60 -19.03 -42.13
C GLY A 72 -2.57 -20.12 -41.68
N PRO A 73 -2.08 -21.35 -41.41
CA PRO A 73 -2.93 -22.44 -40.94
C PRO A 73 -3.58 -22.09 -39.60
N GLU A 74 -4.88 -22.37 -39.47
CA GLU A 74 -5.61 -22.31 -38.21
C GLU A 74 -4.83 -23.09 -37.14
N GLN A 75 -4.38 -22.37 -36.12
CA GLN A 75 -3.67 -22.94 -34.99
C GLN A 75 -4.71 -23.74 -34.18
N PRO A 76 -4.52 -25.06 -33.99
CA PRO A 76 -5.46 -25.85 -33.22
C PRO A 76 -5.52 -25.31 -31.80
N ASP A 77 -6.74 -25.14 -31.27
CA ASP A 77 -7.01 -24.89 -29.86
C ASP A 77 -6.32 -25.99 -29.04
N GLN A 78 -5.11 -25.69 -28.56
CA GLN A 78 -4.42 -26.53 -27.60
C GLN A 78 -5.02 -26.21 -26.25
N ASP A 79 -6.02 -27.00 -25.87
CA ASP A 79 -6.37 -27.25 -24.48
C ASP A 79 -5.09 -27.76 -23.78
N GLN A 80 -4.27 -26.83 -23.29
CA GLN A 80 -3.12 -27.15 -22.45
C GLN A 80 -3.70 -27.67 -21.13
N GLU A 81 -3.79 -29.00 -21.02
CA GLU A 81 -3.98 -29.67 -19.73
C GLU A 81 -2.92 -29.12 -18.77
N GLU A 82 -3.37 -28.31 -17.82
CA GLU A 82 -2.54 -27.76 -16.76
C GLU A 82 -2.05 -28.95 -15.91
N VAL A 83 -0.83 -29.38 -16.19
CA VAL A 83 -0.19 -30.47 -15.45
C VAL A 83 0.07 -29.96 -14.04
N ASP A 84 -0.75 -30.41 -13.08
CA ASP A 84 -0.58 -30.13 -11.66
C ASP A 84 0.72 -30.79 -11.15
N TYR A 85 1.81 -30.04 -11.19
CA TYR A 85 3.07 -30.48 -10.62
C TYR A 85 3.01 -30.29 -9.10
N PRO A 86 3.12 -31.36 -8.29
CA PRO A 86 3.07 -31.25 -6.84
C PRO A 86 4.26 -30.42 -6.36
N LEU A 87 4.01 -29.15 -6.05
CA LEU A 87 5.01 -28.25 -5.52
C LEU A 87 5.36 -28.68 -4.10
N THR A 88 6.62 -29.09 -3.91
CA THR A 88 7.14 -29.40 -2.58
C THR A 88 7.23 -28.10 -1.78
N ARG A 89 6.27 -27.89 -0.88
CA ARG A 89 6.23 -26.70 -0.02
C ARG A 89 7.35 -26.77 1.01
N LEU A 90 8.18 -25.73 1.06
CA LEU A 90 9.23 -25.60 2.07
C LEU A 90 8.61 -25.24 3.43
N PRO A 91 9.18 -25.74 4.54
CA PRO A 91 8.65 -25.48 5.87
C PRO A 91 8.77 -24.00 6.22
N TYR A 92 7.78 -23.50 6.98
CA TYR A 92 7.81 -22.18 7.58
C TYR A 92 9.10 -21.93 8.38
N ASN A 93 9.78 -20.83 8.07
CA ASN A 93 10.96 -20.37 8.78
C ASN A 93 10.79 -18.89 9.17
N GLU A 94 10.41 -18.68 10.43
CA GLU A 94 10.14 -17.36 10.99
C GLU A 94 11.34 -16.41 10.89
N ASP A 95 12.56 -16.90 11.12
CA ASP A 95 13.79 -16.10 11.07
C ASP A 95 14.02 -15.55 9.66
N THR A 96 13.75 -16.36 8.63
CA THR A 96 13.83 -15.94 7.23
C THR A 96 12.79 -14.87 6.92
N ILE A 97 11.53 -15.05 7.33
CA ILE A 97 10.45 -14.07 7.09
C ILE A 97 10.78 -12.75 7.78
N VAL A 98 11.12 -12.79 9.08
CA VAL A 98 11.48 -11.60 9.86
C VAL A 98 12.71 -10.90 9.25
N GLY A 99 13.71 -11.67 8.82
CA GLY A 99 14.91 -11.16 8.16
C GLY A 99 14.60 -10.42 6.86
N LEU A 100 13.77 -10.99 6.00
CA LEU A 100 13.38 -10.40 4.72
C LEU A 100 12.51 -9.15 4.90
N VAL A 101 11.48 -9.21 5.76
CA VAL A 101 10.65 -8.03 6.09
C VAL A 101 11.53 -6.92 6.67
N SER A 102 12.44 -7.26 7.58
CA SER A 102 13.39 -6.29 8.13
C SER A 102 14.25 -5.65 7.05
N GLU A 103 14.68 -6.42 6.05
CA GLU A 103 15.49 -5.90 4.95
C GLU A 103 14.72 -4.93 4.05
N VAL A 104 13.43 -5.18 3.80
CA VAL A 104 12.55 -4.22 3.10
C VAL A 104 12.56 -2.87 3.82
N TYR A 105 12.36 -2.87 5.14
CA TYR A 105 12.39 -1.66 5.95
C TYR A 105 13.75 -0.95 5.96
N ARG A 106 14.86 -1.71 6.01
CA ARG A 106 16.21 -1.13 5.93
C ARG A 106 16.39 -0.41 4.60
N ILE A 107 16.01 -1.03 3.49
CA ILE A 107 16.11 -0.42 2.16
C ILE A 107 15.26 0.85 2.09
N TYR A 108 14.03 0.85 2.63
CA TYR A 108 13.20 2.06 2.70
C TYR A 108 13.87 3.20 3.49
N ILE A 109 14.53 2.90 4.61
CA ILE A 109 15.29 3.89 5.38
C ILE A 109 16.49 4.42 4.57
N GLN A 110 17.20 3.53 3.88
CA GLN A 110 18.37 3.88 3.05
C GLN A 110 17.97 4.77 1.87
N LEU A 111 16.86 4.46 1.22
CA LEU A 111 16.28 5.25 0.14
C LEU A 111 15.70 6.58 0.61
N GLY A 112 15.68 6.85 1.92
CA GLY A 112 15.12 8.07 2.51
C GLY A 112 13.60 8.14 2.39
N PHE A 113 12.94 6.99 2.23
CA PHE A 113 11.48 6.89 2.22
C PHE A 113 10.93 6.97 3.64
N ILE A 114 11.48 6.15 4.55
CA ILE A 114 11.21 6.24 5.98
C ILE A 114 12.30 7.12 6.60
N ASN A 115 11.92 8.30 7.06
CA ASN A 115 12.82 9.23 7.74
C ASN A 115 12.48 9.30 9.22
N ASN A 116 13.42 9.81 10.02
CA ASN A 116 13.12 10.19 11.39
C ASN A 116 11.99 11.23 11.42
N ARG A 117 11.21 11.20 12.49
CA ARG A 117 10.17 12.18 12.79
C ARG A 117 10.76 13.58 12.91
N ALA A 118 9.90 14.59 12.89
CA ALA A 118 10.31 16.01 12.99
C ALA A 118 11.14 16.33 14.26
N ASN A 119 10.99 15.53 15.32
CA ASN A 119 11.76 15.62 16.56
C ASN A 119 13.10 14.84 16.55
N GLY A 120 13.46 14.23 15.43
CA GLY A 120 14.68 13.44 15.28
C GLY A 120 14.57 11.97 15.71
N GLU A 121 13.43 11.55 16.27
CA GLU A 121 13.22 10.17 16.71
C GLU A 121 12.99 9.22 15.53
N PRO A 122 13.39 7.93 15.64
CA PRO A 122 13.08 6.93 14.64
C PRO A 122 11.57 6.81 14.39
N GLU A 123 11.21 6.64 13.12
CA GLU A 123 9.84 6.36 12.69
C GLU A 123 9.54 4.87 12.67
N LEU A 124 10.57 4.02 12.79
CA LEU A 124 10.47 2.58 12.82
C LEU A 124 11.01 2.03 14.13
N VAL A 125 10.30 1.09 14.73
CA VAL A 125 10.74 0.34 15.92
C VAL A 125 11.17 -1.06 15.50
N TRP A 126 12.40 -1.41 15.84
CA TRP A 126 12.94 -2.76 15.62
C TRP A 126 12.61 -3.67 16.81
N PRO A 127 12.37 -4.97 16.57
CA PRO A 127 12.13 -5.94 17.64
C PRO A 127 13.36 -6.05 18.56
N PRO A 128 13.18 -6.02 19.89
CA PRO A 128 14.25 -6.41 20.80
C PRO A 128 14.50 -7.92 20.70
N PRO A 129 15.59 -8.46 21.28
CA PRO A 129 15.91 -9.90 21.19
C PRO A 129 14.80 -10.85 21.65
N ASN A 130 13.95 -10.42 22.59
CA ASN A 130 12.83 -11.20 23.11
C ASN A 130 11.48 -10.89 22.41
N GLY A 131 11.51 -10.08 21.35
CA GLY A 131 10.33 -9.57 20.68
C GLY A 131 9.60 -8.46 21.45
N HIS A 132 8.69 -7.79 20.76
CA HIS A 132 7.82 -6.76 21.31
C HIS A 132 6.89 -7.31 22.39
N SER A 133 6.54 -6.44 23.33
CA SER A 133 5.48 -6.73 24.29
C SER A 133 4.13 -6.49 23.62
N ILE A 134 3.35 -7.55 23.48
CA ILE A 134 1.99 -7.53 22.92
C ILE A 134 1.01 -8.14 23.92
N ASN A 135 -0.27 -7.82 23.81
CA ASN A 135 -1.29 -8.36 24.71
C ASN A 135 -1.60 -9.84 24.40
N LYS A 136 -0.86 -10.75 25.02
CA LYS A 136 -1.03 -12.20 24.81
C LYS A 136 -2.42 -12.72 25.20
N ALA A 137 -3.05 -12.14 26.22
CA ALA A 137 -4.40 -12.53 26.61
C ALA A 137 -5.42 -12.21 25.49
N ARG A 138 -5.23 -11.07 24.81
CA ARG A 138 -6.04 -10.72 23.63
C ARG A 138 -5.78 -11.67 22.46
N CYS A 139 -4.51 -12.05 22.22
CA CYS A 139 -4.17 -13.06 21.21
C CYS A 139 -4.80 -14.43 21.51
N GLU A 140 -4.83 -14.85 22.78
CA GLU A 140 -5.48 -16.09 23.22
C GLU A 140 -7.01 -16.05 23.02
N GLU A 141 -7.66 -14.92 23.33
CA GLU A 141 -9.09 -14.72 23.09
C GLU A 141 -9.46 -14.83 21.60
N LEU A 142 -8.58 -14.35 20.73
CA LEU A 142 -8.70 -14.43 19.28
C LEU A 142 -8.24 -15.79 18.72
N ASN A 143 -7.83 -16.71 19.59
CA ASN A 143 -7.36 -18.04 19.25
C ASN A 143 -6.20 -18.01 18.23
N LEU A 144 -5.27 -17.06 18.36
CA LEU A 144 -4.11 -16.96 17.47
C LEU A 144 -3.13 -18.11 17.72
N SER A 145 -2.56 -18.65 16.65
CA SER A 145 -1.56 -19.70 16.77
C SER A 145 -0.28 -19.16 17.45
N PRO A 146 0.47 -20.01 18.18
CA PRO A 146 1.74 -19.58 18.77
C PRO A 146 2.74 -19.01 17.76
N LYS A 147 2.71 -19.50 16.50
CA LYS A 147 3.57 -18.98 15.41
C LYS A 147 3.19 -17.56 15.01
N VAL A 148 1.90 -17.27 14.87
CA VAL A 148 1.41 -15.92 14.56
C VAL A 148 1.78 -14.95 15.69
N ILE A 149 1.55 -15.36 16.95
CA ILE A 149 1.94 -14.55 18.12
C ILE A 149 3.44 -14.27 18.12
N SER A 150 4.27 -15.30 17.89
CA SER A 150 5.74 -15.14 17.82
C SER A 150 6.15 -14.16 16.71
N LEU A 151 5.57 -14.32 15.52
CA LEU A 151 5.84 -13.44 14.38
C LEU A 151 5.44 -11.98 14.67
N MET A 152 4.24 -11.74 15.21
CA MET A 152 3.78 -10.38 15.61
C MET A 152 4.78 -9.70 16.55
N GLN A 153 5.38 -10.46 17.49
CA GLN A 153 6.38 -9.92 18.41
C GLN A 153 7.71 -9.58 17.72
N ARG A 154 8.01 -10.17 16.56
CA ARG A 154 9.32 -10.06 15.92
C ARG A 154 9.34 -9.22 14.65
N LEU A 155 8.19 -8.80 14.14
CA LEU A 155 8.14 -7.88 13.01
C LEU A 155 8.47 -6.45 13.47
N PRO A 156 9.31 -5.71 12.72
CA PRO A 156 9.44 -4.28 12.92
C PRO A 156 8.13 -3.56 12.54
N TYR A 157 7.88 -2.41 13.16
CA TYR A 157 6.65 -1.65 12.90
C TYR A 157 6.87 -0.13 12.88
N PRO A 158 6.07 0.63 12.11
CA PRO A 158 6.10 2.09 12.12
C PRO A 158 5.47 2.66 13.40
N VAL A 159 6.09 3.70 13.96
CA VAL A 159 5.53 4.40 15.13
C VAL A 159 4.25 5.14 14.77
N THR A 160 4.18 5.70 13.56
CA THR A 160 2.98 6.38 13.08
C THR A 160 2.12 5.39 12.29
N SER A 161 0.88 5.18 12.76
CA SER A 161 -0.11 4.30 12.14
C SER A 161 -0.60 4.75 10.76
N HIS A 162 -0.15 5.90 10.27
CA HIS A 162 -0.50 6.46 8.96
C HIS A 162 0.67 6.44 7.97
N LEU A 163 1.76 5.74 8.32
CA LEU A 163 2.86 5.58 7.39
C LEU A 163 2.47 4.53 6.35
N ASP A 164 2.19 5.00 5.14
CA ASP A 164 1.98 4.14 3.97
C ASP A 164 3.32 3.43 3.68
N ILE A 165 3.35 2.12 3.91
CA ILE A 165 4.52 1.26 3.74
C ILE A 165 4.13 0.23 2.68
N PRO A 166 4.50 0.50 1.43
CA PRO A 166 3.87 -0.10 0.28
C PRO A 166 4.47 -1.47 -0.04
N PHE A 167 4.14 -2.52 0.73
CA PHE A 167 4.34 -3.88 0.21
C PHE A 167 3.53 -4.07 -1.08
N ILE A 168 2.33 -3.49 -1.09
CA ILE A 168 1.44 -3.30 -2.24
C ILE A 168 1.15 -1.78 -2.35
N PRO A 169 0.92 -1.21 -3.54
CA PRO A 169 0.60 0.21 -3.69
C PRO A 169 -0.55 0.67 -2.77
N GLY A 170 -0.31 1.73 -2.01
CA GLY A 170 -1.31 2.29 -1.11
C GLY A 170 -1.54 1.48 0.17
N SER A 171 -0.82 0.38 0.36
CA SER A 171 -0.88 -0.38 1.62
C SER A 171 -0.10 0.32 2.75
N LYS A 172 -0.53 0.02 3.97
CA LYS A 172 0.09 0.39 5.24
C LYS A 172 0.61 -0.87 5.90
N ALA A 173 1.70 -0.73 6.62
CA ALA A 173 2.19 -1.81 7.44
C ALA A 173 1.30 -2.03 8.65
N MET A 174 1.09 -3.30 9.00
CA MET A 174 0.39 -3.64 10.21
C MET A 174 1.25 -3.46 11.46
N VAL A 175 0.61 -2.98 12.52
CA VAL A 175 1.17 -2.87 13.86
C VAL A 175 0.38 -3.81 14.76
N TYR A 176 1.01 -4.34 15.81
CA TYR A 176 0.43 -5.40 16.65
C TYR A 176 0.66 -5.18 18.14
N ILE A 177 0.79 -3.92 18.56
CA ILE A 177 1.25 -3.57 19.90
C ILE A 177 0.10 -3.41 20.89
N ASP A 178 -1.01 -2.81 20.45
CA ASP A 178 -2.21 -2.63 21.26
C ASP A 178 -3.40 -3.46 20.77
N ASP A 179 -4.47 -3.49 21.57
CA ASP A 179 -5.62 -4.36 21.33
C ASP A 179 -6.38 -3.98 20.05
N ASP A 180 -6.46 -2.69 19.73
CA ASP A 180 -7.17 -2.22 18.53
C ASP A 180 -6.40 -2.62 17.27
N GLN A 181 -5.08 -2.45 17.29
CA GLN A 181 -4.18 -2.87 16.22
C GLN A 181 -4.18 -4.39 16.01
N ILE A 182 -4.21 -5.17 17.10
CA ILE A 182 -4.35 -6.63 17.02
C ILE A 182 -5.69 -6.99 16.37
N LEU A 183 -6.77 -6.28 16.65
CA LEU A 183 -8.08 -6.54 16.03
C LEU A 183 -8.11 -6.14 14.56
N ASP A 184 -7.58 -4.98 14.22
CA ASP A 184 -7.53 -4.47 12.85
C ASP A 184 -6.67 -5.38 11.97
N GLY A 185 -5.58 -5.96 12.49
CA GLY A 185 -4.80 -6.96 11.76
C GLY A 185 -5.42 -8.35 11.65
N ARG A 186 -6.61 -8.58 12.23
CA ARG A 186 -7.38 -9.82 12.12
C ARG A 186 -8.57 -9.71 11.19
N ASP A 187 -9.08 -8.51 11.05
CA ASP A 187 -10.10 -8.13 10.08
C ASP A 187 -9.66 -6.83 9.40
N PRO A 188 -8.70 -6.88 8.46
CA PRO A 188 -8.24 -5.70 7.73
C PRO A 188 -9.36 -4.88 7.07
N ASP A 189 -10.44 -5.57 6.70
CA ASP A 189 -11.64 -5.03 6.05
C ASP A 189 -12.68 -4.54 7.07
N ARG A 190 -12.30 -4.42 8.36
CA ARG A 190 -13.18 -3.99 9.46
C ARG A 190 -13.85 -2.65 9.19
N TRP A 191 -13.31 -1.80 8.32
CA TRP A 191 -13.89 -0.49 8.04
C TRP A 191 -15.39 -0.53 7.65
N GLU A 192 -15.89 -1.67 7.14
CA GLU A 192 -17.30 -1.90 6.83
C GLU A 192 -18.17 -2.35 8.03
N PHE A 193 -17.56 -2.76 9.15
CA PHE A 193 -18.24 -3.45 10.25
C PHE A 193 -17.94 -2.84 11.63
N ASP A 194 -18.98 -2.66 12.45
CA ASP A 194 -18.83 -2.16 13.82
C ASP A 194 -18.13 -3.17 14.76
N THR A 195 -18.22 -4.47 14.44
CA THR A 195 -17.61 -5.56 15.22
C THR A 195 -16.66 -6.38 14.32
N PRO A 196 -15.39 -6.59 14.73
CA PRO A 196 -14.44 -7.37 13.94
C PRO A 196 -14.93 -8.80 13.71
N ARG A 197 -14.87 -9.25 12.46
CA ARG A 197 -15.13 -10.64 12.09
C ARG A 197 -14.00 -11.51 12.62
N LYS A 198 -14.35 -12.49 13.44
CA LYS A 198 -13.35 -13.36 14.08
C LYS A 198 -12.78 -14.42 13.14
N ASP A 199 -13.44 -14.62 12.01
CA ASP A 199 -13.18 -15.64 11.00
C ASP A 199 -12.67 -15.07 9.67
N PHE A 200 -12.42 -13.75 9.59
CA PHE A 200 -11.85 -13.16 8.37
C PHE A 200 -10.48 -13.75 8.07
N LEU A 201 -9.49 -13.59 8.96
CA LEU A 201 -8.25 -14.38 8.91
C LEU A 201 -8.39 -15.66 9.76
N LEU A 202 -7.69 -16.74 9.39
CA LEU A 202 -7.59 -17.95 10.22
C LEU A 202 -6.59 -17.78 11.38
N PRO A 203 -6.65 -18.59 12.46
CA PRO A 203 -5.71 -18.57 13.58
C PRO A 203 -4.21 -18.54 13.23
N HIS A 204 -3.84 -19.14 12.10
CA HIS A 204 -2.46 -19.23 11.61
C HIS A 204 -2.13 -18.22 10.51
N GLU A 205 -3.03 -17.29 10.22
CA GLU A 205 -2.85 -16.22 9.23
C GLU A 205 -2.62 -14.86 9.91
N ILE A 206 -1.92 -13.96 9.22
CA ILE A 206 -1.62 -12.60 9.70
C ILE A 206 -1.51 -11.64 8.51
N ALA A 207 -2.06 -10.43 8.63
CA ALA A 207 -1.85 -9.39 7.63
C ALA A 207 -0.46 -8.72 7.79
N LEU A 208 0.38 -8.72 6.77
CA LEU A 208 1.64 -7.97 6.79
C LEU A 208 1.42 -6.51 6.40
N ALA A 209 0.49 -6.27 5.49
CA ALA A 209 0.10 -4.94 5.06
C ALA A 209 -1.38 -4.92 4.63
N THR A 210 -2.03 -3.77 4.75
CA THR A 210 -3.46 -3.59 4.42
C THR A 210 -3.68 -2.25 3.75
N ARG A 211 -4.70 -2.15 2.91
CA ARG A 211 -5.15 -0.88 2.34
C ARG A 211 -6.53 -0.57 2.91
N ASP A 212 -6.56 0.40 3.83
CA ASP A 212 -7.69 0.79 4.69
C ASP A 212 -9.09 0.45 4.15
N ASP A 213 -9.43 0.91 2.94
CA ASP A 213 -10.80 0.95 2.41
C ASP A 213 -11.02 0.14 1.12
N GLU A 214 -10.01 -0.59 0.63
CA GLU A 214 -10.09 -1.29 -0.67
C GLU A 214 -10.01 -2.81 -0.55
N GLY A 215 -9.87 -3.35 0.66
CA GLY A 215 -9.78 -4.81 0.88
C GLY A 215 -8.48 -5.45 0.39
N ILE A 216 -7.54 -4.64 -0.11
CA ILE A 216 -6.24 -5.09 -0.61
C ILE A 216 -5.34 -5.37 0.59
N ASN A 217 -5.06 -6.66 0.81
CA ASN A 217 -4.31 -7.13 1.95
C ASN A 217 -3.18 -8.07 1.51
N LEU A 218 -2.00 -7.92 2.10
CA LEU A 218 -0.93 -8.92 2.00
C LEU A 218 -1.02 -9.82 3.23
N ASN A 219 -1.61 -10.99 3.08
CA ASN A 219 -1.82 -11.93 4.19
C ASN A 219 -0.78 -13.05 4.14
N LEU A 220 -0.21 -13.45 5.27
CA LEU A 220 0.73 -14.57 5.40
C LEU A 220 0.09 -15.72 6.18
N ASN A 221 0.05 -16.91 5.58
CA ASN A 221 -0.31 -18.15 6.26
C ASN A 221 0.95 -18.84 6.81
N THR A 222 1.04 -19.00 8.13
CA THR A 222 2.20 -19.60 8.83
C THR A 222 2.22 -21.14 8.83
N GLU A 223 1.14 -21.79 8.40
CA GLU A 223 1.09 -23.23 8.17
C GLU A 223 1.51 -23.59 6.75
N GLU A 224 1.03 -22.82 5.77
CA GLU A 224 1.35 -23.04 4.36
C GLU A 224 2.63 -22.34 3.89
N ASN A 225 3.12 -21.39 4.69
CA ASN A 225 4.26 -20.53 4.37
C ASN A 225 4.02 -19.75 3.07
N SER A 226 2.82 -19.20 2.92
CA SER A 226 2.38 -18.53 1.70
C SER A 226 1.79 -17.16 1.94
N PRO A 227 2.20 -16.13 1.18
CA PRO A 227 1.46 -14.89 1.09
C PRO A 227 0.36 -15.02 0.03
N SER A 228 -0.74 -14.33 0.24
CA SER A 228 -1.73 -14.01 -0.79
C SER A 228 -1.91 -12.50 -0.85
N ASP A 229 -1.92 -11.96 -2.06
CA ASP A 229 -2.11 -10.56 -2.39
C ASP A 229 -3.38 -10.38 -3.23
N ASP A 230 -4.39 -9.74 -2.65
CA ASP A 230 -5.61 -9.42 -3.36
C ASP A 230 -5.47 -8.08 -4.09
N GLU A 231 -4.72 -8.06 -5.21
CA GLU A 231 -4.50 -6.82 -5.97
C GLU A 231 -5.79 -6.24 -6.59
N ASP A 232 -6.77 -7.10 -6.90
CA ASP A 232 -8.01 -6.72 -7.58
C ASP A 232 -9.16 -6.36 -6.62
N GLY A 233 -8.95 -6.47 -5.31
CA GLY A 233 -10.01 -6.30 -4.31
C GLY A 233 -11.12 -7.36 -4.46
N ASN A 234 -10.76 -8.55 -4.94
CA ASN A 234 -11.68 -9.66 -5.07
C ASN A 234 -12.04 -10.19 -3.67
N THR A 235 -13.34 -10.25 -3.37
CA THR A 235 -13.87 -10.54 -2.03
C THR A 235 -13.50 -11.91 -1.45
N ASP A 236 -12.87 -12.80 -2.23
CA ASP A 236 -12.37 -14.08 -1.73
C ASP A 236 -10.85 -14.25 -1.91
N TYR A 237 -10.07 -13.56 -1.07
CA TYR A 237 -8.60 -13.69 -1.04
C TYR A 237 -8.11 -15.13 -0.83
N ARG A 238 -8.96 -16.05 -0.34
CA ARG A 238 -8.62 -17.47 -0.16
C ARG A 238 -8.63 -18.25 -1.47
N SER A 239 -9.26 -17.71 -2.50
CA SER A 239 -9.24 -18.27 -3.85
C SER A 239 -7.93 -17.98 -4.59
N LEU A 240 -7.12 -17.04 -4.08
CA LEU A 240 -5.86 -16.63 -4.68
C LEU A 240 -4.78 -17.68 -4.48
N TYR A 241 -3.89 -17.78 -5.46
CA TYR A 241 -2.79 -18.71 -5.43
C TYR A 241 -1.75 -18.28 -4.39
N GLY A 242 -1.59 -19.05 -3.32
CA GLY A 242 -0.57 -18.76 -2.31
C GLY A 242 0.84 -18.89 -2.87
N HIS A 243 1.62 -17.81 -2.85
CA HIS A 243 3.03 -17.84 -3.22
C HIS A 243 3.87 -18.50 -2.12
N HIS A 244 5.15 -18.84 -2.33
CA HIS A 244 6.02 -19.22 -1.22
C HIS A 244 6.60 -17.97 -0.55
N ALA A 245 6.34 -17.75 0.74
CA ALA A 245 6.55 -16.45 1.39
C ALA A 245 8.01 -15.96 1.39
N PRO A 246 9.01 -16.81 1.70
CA PRO A 246 10.40 -16.44 1.53
C PRO A 246 10.77 -16.07 0.09
N THR A 247 10.19 -16.75 -0.92
CA THR A 247 10.47 -16.44 -2.33
C THR A 247 9.89 -15.09 -2.70
N PHE A 248 8.61 -14.85 -2.38
CA PHE A 248 7.92 -13.59 -2.63
C PHE A 248 8.64 -12.40 -1.97
N LEU A 249 8.98 -12.51 -0.69
CA LEU A 249 9.67 -11.44 0.04
C LEU A 249 11.11 -11.23 -0.46
N ALA A 250 11.82 -12.29 -0.82
CA ALA A 250 13.17 -12.18 -1.39
C ALA A 250 13.15 -11.53 -2.78
N GLU A 251 12.17 -11.87 -3.60
CA GLU A 251 11.92 -11.20 -4.88
C GLU A 251 11.62 -9.72 -4.67
N TYR A 252 10.73 -9.39 -3.72
CA TYR A 252 10.43 -8.00 -3.38
C TYR A 252 11.68 -7.21 -2.94
N VAL A 253 12.52 -7.78 -2.06
CA VAL A 253 13.82 -7.20 -1.69
C VAL A 253 14.72 -7.01 -2.91
N ASN A 254 14.75 -7.98 -3.83
CA ASN A 254 15.54 -7.90 -5.06
C ASN A 254 15.03 -6.76 -5.96
N ARG A 255 13.72 -6.64 -6.15
CA ARG A 255 13.10 -5.54 -6.93
C ARG A 255 13.47 -4.18 -6.36
N LEU A 256 13.48 -4.01 -5.04
CA LEU A 256 13.96 -2.79 -4.39
C LEU A 256 15.45 -2.53 -4.62
N ARG A 257 16.31 -3.55 -4.49
CA ARG A 257 17.76 -3.41 -4.72
C ARG A 257 18.09 -3.10 -6.18
N CYS A 258 17.34 -3.67 -7.11
CA CYS A 258 17.44 -3.36 -8.53
C CYS A 258 16.82 -2.01 -8.89
N LEU A 259 16.14 -1.33 -7.96
CA LEU A 259 15.35 -0.12 -8.19
C LEU A 259 14.28 -0.31 -9.27
N GLU A 260 13.75 -1.53 -9.40
CA GLU A 260 12.54 -1.80 -10.18
C GLU A 260 11.32 -1.24 -9.46
N ILE A 261 11.32 -1.32 -8.13
CA ILE A 261 10.41 -0.59 -7.26
C ILE A 261 11.21 0.47 -6.53
N ILE A 262 10.73 1.71 -6.57
CA ILE A 262 11.22 2.79 -5.70
C ILE A 262 10.02 3.33 -4.94
N PRO A 263 9.98 3.23 -3.60
CA PRO A 263 8.87 3.77 -2.84
C PRO A 263 8.76 5.29 -3.07
N GLY A 264 7.62 5.72 -3.62
CA GLY A 264 7.28 7.12 -3.89
C GLY A 264 6.59 7.75 -2.69
N GLY A 265 6.84 9.05 -2.44
CA GLY A 265 6.23 9.77 -1.31
C GLY A 265 4.70 9.74 -1.34
N ALA A 266 4.09 9.74 -0.16
CA ALA A 266 2.66 9.51 0.13
C ALA A 266 1.62 10.37 -0.63
N ARG A 267 2.02 11.35 -1.44
CA ARG A 267 1.08 12.30 -2.06
C ARG A 267 0.50 11.87 -3.38
N ASN A 268 1.02 10.82 -4.03
CA ASN A 268 0.46 10.35 -5.30
C ASN A 268 0.65 8.82 -5.44
N TYR A 269 -0.32 8.08 -4.91
CA TYR A 269 -0.41 6.61 -4.88
C TYR A 269 -0.26 5.91 -6.24
N ARG A 270 -0.41 6.65 -7.35
CA ARG A 270 -0.38 6.12 -8.71
C ARG A 270 1.01 5.78 -9.26
N TRP A 271 2.08 6.09 -8.53
CA TRP A 271 3.44 6.12 -9.09
C TRP A 271 4.45 5.19 -8.41
N PHE A 272 4.00 4.19 -7.64
CA PHE A 272 4.91 3.17 -7.06
C PHE A 272 5.70 2.38 -8.11
N TYR A 273 5.25 2.38 -9.37
CA TYR A 273 5.85 1.66 -10.50
C TYR A 273 6.27 2.53 -11.67
N ASN A 274 6.33 3.85 -11.50
CA ASN A 274 6.96 4.62 -12.57
C ASN A 274 8.45 4.32 -12.53
N GLU A 275 8.94 3.83 -13.68
CA GLU A 275 10.30 4.04 -14.19
C GLU A 275 10.61 5.55 -14.13
N ASP A 276 10.76 6.10 -12.93
CA ASP A 276 11.35 7.41 -12.73
C ASP A 276 12.85 7.20 -12.98
N ASP A 277 13.18 6.96 -14.25
CA ASP A 277 14.51 6.67 -14.78
C ASP A 277 15.51 7.65 -14.19
N GLY A 278 15.08 8.91 -13.96
CA GLY A 278 15.85 9.92 -13.27
C GLY A 278 16.29 9.53 -11.86
N LYS A 279 15.39 9.10 -10.96
CA LYS A 279 15.75 8.78 -9.57
C LYS A 279 16.58 7.51 -9.50
N ALA A 280 16.20 6.48 -10.27
CA ALA A 280 16.95 5.24 -10.34
C ALA A 280 18.38 5.49 -10.85
N LYS A 281 18.51 6.28 -11.93
CA LYS A 281 19.79 6.68 -12.51
C LYS A 281 20.64 7.50 -11.55
N ILE A 282 20.05 8.50 -10.86
CA ILE A 282 20.75 9.29 -9.85
C ILE A 282 21.30 8.38 -8.73
N LEU A 283 20.48 7.47 -8.21
CA LEU A 283 20.89 6.54 -7.15
C LEU A 283 22.05 5.64 -7.60
N ARG A 284 21.99 5.07 -8.81
CA ARG A 284 23.06 4.22 -9.36
C ARG A 284 24.32 5.01 -9.71
N GLU A 285 24.20 6.02 -10.57
CA GLU A 285 25.34 6.74 -11.15
C GLU A 285 25.98 7.72 -10.17
N GLN A 286 25.17 8.42 -9.37
CA GLN A 286 25.68 9.44 -8.45
C GLN A 286 25.86 8.90 -7.04
N TYR A 287 25.08 7.93 -6.58
CA TYR A 287 25.20 7.48 -5.19
C TYR A 287 25.71 6.05 -5.05
N GLY A 288 25.99 5.32 -6.13
CA GLY A 288 26.61 3.99 -6.05
C GLY A 288 25.66 2.88 -5.60
N TRP A 289 24.34 3.07 -5.74
CA TRP A 289 23.37 2.05 -5.35
C TRP A 289 23.50 0.75 -6.17
N PRO A 290 23.35 -0.46 -5.55
CA PRO A 290 23.18 -0.70 -4.11
C PRO A 290 24.50 -0.95 -3.35
N TYR A 291 25.58 -1.33 -4.04
CA TYR A 291 26.78 -1.90 -3.40
C TYR A 291 27.76 -0.87 -2.84
N ASP A 292 27.94 0.26 -3.52
CA ASP A 292 28.83 1.37 -3.13
C ASP A 292 28.01 2.57 -2.63
N PHE A 293 26.88 2.29 -1.97
CA PHE A 293 25.88 3.31 -1.69
C PHE A 293 26.36 4.37 -0.68
N ARG A 294 26.44 5.61 -1.15
CA ARG A 294 26.81 6.80 -0.36
C ARG A 294 25.61 7.33 0.42
N GLU A 295 25.12 6.53 1.37
CA GLU A 295 23.87 6.77 2.11
C GLU A 295 23.81 8.15 2.78
N ALA A 296 24.91 8.60 3.41
CA ALA A 296 24.95 9.90 4.09
C ALA A 296 24.78 11.08 3.11
N GLU A 297 25.42 11.00 1.94
CA GLU A 297 25.29 12.02 0.89
C GLU A 297 23.88 12.02 0.30
N TRP A 298 23.33 10.82 0.04
CA TRP A 298 21.95 10.68 -0.44
C TRP A 298 20.93 11.27 0.54
N LYS A 299 21.03 10.93 1.84
CA LYS A 299 20.12 11.45 2.87
C LYS A 299 20.19 12.97 3.02
N ALA A 300 21.35 13.58 2.76
CA ALA A 300 21.46 15.03 2.72
C ALA A 300 20.79 15.64 1.48
N ALA A 301 20.87 14.97 0.33
CA ALA A 301 20.38 15.46 -0.95
C ALA A 301 18.93 15.07 -1.29
N VAL A 302 18.34 14.06 -0.64
CA VAL A 302 17.06 13.46 -1.05
C VAL A 302 15.91 14.47 -1.06
N LYS A 303 15.91 15.45 -0.15
CA LYS A 303 14.89 16.52 -0.12
C LYS A 303 14.98 17.41 -1.36
N ASP A 304 16.19 17.79 -1.75
CA ASP A 304 16.44 18.62 -2.93
C ASP A 304 16.22 17.84 -4.24
N VAL A 305 16.57 16.56 -4.26
CA VAL A 305 16.26 15.66 -5.38
C VAL A 305 14.75 15.53 -5.54
N GLN A 306 14.01 15.29 -4.44
CA GLN A 306 12.56 15.18 -4.49
C GLN A 306 11.92 16.48 -4.99
N GLY A 307 12.34 17.63 -4.48
CA GLY A 307 11.84 18.94 -4.92
C GLY A 307 12.05 19.16 -6.43
N ARG A 308 13.23 18.83 -6.97
CA ARG A 308 13.51 18.92 -8.41
C ARG A 308 12.67 17.96 -9.25
N MET A 309 12.45 16.74 -8.77
CA MET A 309 11.60 15.77 -9.47
C MET A 309 10.13 16.21 -9.48
N ASP A 310 9.66 16.80 -8.37
CA ASP A 310 8.32 17.38 -8.29
C ASP A 310 8.17 18.60 -9.22
N GLU A 311 9.20 19.43 -9.35
CA GLU A 311 9.22 20.56 -10.32
C GLU A 311 9.18 20.09 -11.77
N LEU A 312 10.00 19.10 -12.14
CA LEU A 312 10.00 18.52 -13.49
C LEU A 312 8.65 17.91 -13.84
N ARG A 313 7.98 17.28 -12.87
CA ARG A 313 6.67 16.64 -13.06
C ARG A 313 5.53 17.64 -13.20
N ASN A 314 5.63 18.79 -12.53
CA ASN A 314 4.63 19.86 -12.60
C ASN A 314 4.86 20.83 -13.76
N TRP A 315 5.88 20.59 -14.60
CA TRP A 315 6.11 21.40 -15.78
C TRP A 315 4.97 21.19 -16.79
N PRO A 316 4.28 22.25 -17.25
CA PRO A 316 3.19 22.11 -18.19
C PRO A 316 3.73 21.48 -19.48
N ALA A 317 3.17 20.34 -19.87
CA ALA A 317 3.42 19.74 -21.18
C ALA A 317 2.96 20.75 -22.25
N SER A 318 3.92 21.44 -22.84
CA SER A 318 3.74 22.42 -23.91
C SER A 318 3.45 21.77 -25.24
#